data_AF-A0A7L4GJP0-F1
#
_entry.id   AF-A0A7L4GJP0-F1
#
_cell.length_a   1.000
_cell.length_b   1.000
_cell.length_c   1.000
_cell.angle_alpha   90.00
_cell.angle_beta   90.00
_cell.angle_gamma   90.00
#
_symmetry.space_group_name_H-M   'P 1'
#
loop_
_entity.id
_entity.type
_entity.pdbx_description
1 polymer ?
#
loop_
_entity_poly.entity_id
_entity_poly.type
_entity_poly.pdbx_seq_one_letter_code
_entity_poly.pdbx_strand_id
1 'polypeptide(L)'
;VFSSVTSVLDMSIFKDQFVLEDLIQELKKKNTALSFGPLQSSGRISVQGPFPAIKLLRDFLLAKAKSLSEKDKREESKSHQRPRKKLQQHRLTTETSNFVHDAHGEKQVVVLDTDTYHYMKYFFPRTFLGNDVVISPVTDGDITTVHIESAGSRSDAGRALRVKEKIKDQYIKLQNALRKERIYFEKHTRGEKERYERVCGSLKSHYPSVLVIPYRTHIDVIGTSSEIFKFTKEVSS
;
A
#
# COMPACT_ATOMS: atom_id res chain seq x y z
N VAL A 1 12.97 3.85 -7.49
CA VAL A 1 11.87 3.05 -6.89
C VAL A 1 10.64 3.94 -6.92
N PHE A 2 9.52 3.47 -7.48
CA PHE A 2 8.25 4.21 -7.39
C PHE A 2 7.85 4.36 -5.93
N SER A 3 7.47 5.58 -5.53
CA SER A 3 6.89 5.92 -4.23
C SER A 3 7.58 5.26 -3.01
N SER A 4 8.71 5.80 -2.59
CA SER A 4 9.31 5.47 -1.30
C SER A 4 8.68 6.34 -0.22
N VAL A 5 8.07 5.73 0.79
CA VAL A 5 7.47 6.44 1.92
C VAL A 5 8.42 6.37 3.10
N THR A 6 8.59 7.49 3.80
CA THR A 6 9.32 7.56 5.06
C THR A 6 8.32 7.59 6.21
N SER A 7 8.55 6.77 7.23
CA SER A 7 7.74 6.69 8.45
C SER A 7 8.63 6.68 9.67
N VAL A 8 8.20 7.35 10.74
CA VAL A 8 8.90 7.33 12.03
C VAL A 8 8.19 6.35 12.94
N LEU A 9 8.91 5.34 13.43
CA LEU A 9 8.39 4.35 14.36
C LEU A 9 8.87 4.68 15.76
N ASP A 10 7.94 4.63 16.72
CA ASP A 10 8.26 4.72 18.14
C ASP A 10 8.41 3.31 18.72
N MET A 11 9.65 2.89 18.92
CA MET A 11 9.98 1.56 19.45
C MET A 11 10.04 1.56 20.98
N SER A 12 9.85 2.71 21.65
CA SER A 12 9.91 2.81 23.11
C SER A 12 8.92 1.88 23.81
N ILE A 13 7.78 1.60 23.18
CA ILE A 13 6.72 0.70 23.65
C ILE A 13 7.24 -0.73 23.90
N PHE A 14 8.34 -1.12 23.24
CA PHE A 14 8.93 -2.46 23.35
C PHE A 14 10.09 -2.54 24.34
N LYS A 15 10.56 -1.40 24.91
CA LYS A 15 11.76 -1.34 25.76
C LYS A 15 11.68 -2.22 27.00
N ASP A 16 10.49 -2.37 27.58
CA ASP A 16 10.31 -3.10 28.83
C ASP A 16 10.38 -4.62 28.63
N GLN A 17 10.21 -5.12 27.40
CA GLN A 17 10.13 -6.55 27.10
C GLN A 17 11.19 -7.04 26.10
N PHE A 18 11.81 -6.13 25.33
CA PHE A 18 12.80 -6.47 24.31
C PHE A 18 14.00 -5.53 24.33
N VAL A 19 15.15 -6.10 24.01
CA VAL A 19 16.31 -5.32 23.57
C VAL A 19 15.99 -4.73 22.20
N LEU A 20 15.90 -3.39 22.11
CA LEU A 20 15.44 -2.71 20.91
C LEU A 20 16.34 -3.00 19.70
N GLU A 21 17.64 -3.10 19.93
CA GLU A 21 18.65 -3.41 18.92
C GLU A 21 18.37 -4.77 18.26
N ASP A 22 18.07 -5.80 19.06
CA ASP A 22 17.76 -7.14 18.57
C ASP A 22 16.45 -7.17 17.79
N LEU A 23 15.43 -6.46 18.29
CA LEU A 23 14.14 -6.33 17.60
C LEU A 23 14.33 -5.63 16.24
N ILE A 24 15.13 -4.56 16.18
CA ILE A 24 15.43 -3.85 14.93
C ILE A 24 16.22 -4.75 13.98
N GLN A 25 17.13 -5.58 14.47
CA GLN A 25 17.83 -6.57 13.65
C GLN A 25 16.88 -7.64 13.11
N GLU A 26 15.92 -8.12 13.91
CA GLU A 26 14.86 -9.03 13.45
C GLU A 26 14.03 -8.37 12.33
N LEU A 27 13.65 -7.10 12.52
CA LEU A 27 12.88 -6.33 11.53
C LEU A 27 13.64 -6.15 10.22
N LYS A 28 14.93 -5.81 10.29
CA LYS A 28 15.82 -5.69 9.11
C LYS A 28 15.93 -7.00 8.36
N LYS A 29 16.11 -8.14 9.06
CA LYS A 29 16.19 -9.46 8.44
C LYS A 29 14.89 -9.87 7.75
N LYS A 30 13.74 -9.54 8.34
CA LYS A 30 12.42 -9.91 7.80
C LYS A 30 11.94 -9.01 6.66
N ASN A 31 12.40 -7.75 6.62
CA ASN A 31 11.92 -6.76 5.66
C ASN A 31 13.08 -6.18 4.84
N THR A 32 13.63 -6.99 3.93
CA THR A 32 14.75 -6.59 3.06
C THR A 32 14.43 -5.45 2.09
N ALA A 33 13.15 -5.18 1.86
CA ALA A 33 12.68 -4.05 1.05
C ALA A 33 12.65 -2.70 1.80
N LEU A 34 12.96 -2.68 3.10
CA LEU A 34 12.96 -1.48 3.94
C LEU A 34 14.37 -1.06 4.35
N SER A 35 14.62 0.25 4.32
CA SER A 35 15.80 0.88 4.88
C SER A 35 15.49 1.44 6.26
N PHE A 36 16.32 1.16 7.23
CA PHE A 36 16.15 1.59 8.61
C PHE A 36 17.28 2.56 8.99
N GLY A 37 16.91 3.75 9.45
CA GLY A 37 17.82 4.75 9.98
C GLY A 37 18.41 4.38 11.33
N PRO A 38 19.21 5.28 11.93
CA PRO A 38 19.76 5.07 13.27
C PRO A 38 18.65 5.06 14.33
N LEU A 39 18.78 4.19 15.33
CA LEU A 39 17.93 4.24 16.53
C LEU A 39 18.33 5.47 17.35
N GLN A 40 17.39 6.38 17.56
CA GLN A 40 17.60 7.53 18.42
C GLN A 40 17.50 7.12 19.90
N SER A 41 18.15 7.87 20.78
CA SER A 41 18.04 7.68 22.24
C SER A 41 16.59 7.76 22.76
N SER A 42 15.73 8.51 22.06
CA SER A 42 14.29 8.57 22.28
C SER A 42 13.57 7.23 22.08
N GLY A 43 14.22 6.23 21.48
CA GLY A 43 13.59 4.98 21.06
C GLY A 43 12.90 5.07 19.70
N ARG A 44 13.06 6.18 18.97
CA ARG A 44 12.48 6.37 17.64
C ARG A 44 13.45 5.98 16.54
N ILE A 45 12.91 5.45 15.45
CA ILE A 45 13.67 5.07 14.26
C ILE A 45 12.92 5.50 13.00
N SER A 46 13.66 6.05 12.03
CA SER A 46 13.11 6.35 10.71
C SER A 46 13.20 5.10 9.83
N VAL A 47 12.12 4.76 9.14
CA VAL A 47 12.07 3.64 8.20
C VAL A 47 11.58 4.15 6.86
N GLN A 48 12.27 3.76 5.81
CA GLN A 48 11.97 4.16 4.46
C GLN A 48 11.77 2.94 3.57
N GLY A 49 10.73 2.97 2.73
CA GLY A 49 10.59 1.99 1.68
C GLY A 49 9.23 2.00 1.01
N PRO A 50 8.93 0.97 0.20
CA PRO A 50 7.66 0.82 -0.49
C PRO A 50 6.48 0.73 0.51
N PHE A 51 5.35 1.36 0.19
CA PHE A 51 4.17 1.37 1.06
C PHE A 51 3.70 -0.03 1.51
N PRO A 52 3.68 -1.09 0.66
CA PRO A 52 3.33 -2.44 1.11
C PRO A 52 4.29 -3.00 2.15
N ALA A 53 5.58 -2.70 2.02
CA ALA A 53 6.58 -3.15 2.99
C ALA A 53 6.40 -2.43 4.33
N ILE A 54 6.11 -1.12 4.31
CA ILE A 54 5.75 -0.35 5.51
C ILE A 54 4.46 -0.88 6.17
N LYS A 55 3.48 -1.30 5.36
CA LYS A 55 2.24 -1.92 5.86
C LYS A 55 2.50 -3.27 6.52
N LEU A 56 3.30 -4.15 5.91
CA LEU A 56 3.69 -5.43 6.50
C LEU A 56 4.44 -5.21 7.83
N LEU A 57 5.31 -4.21 7.89
CA LEU A 57 5.99 -3.81 9.11
C LEU A 57 5.00 -3.40 10.20
N ARG A 58 4.00 -2.58 9.87
CA ARG A 58 2.92 -2.20 10.80
C ARG A 58 2.18 -3.43 11.33
N ASP A 59 1.74 -4.32 10.44
CA ASP A 59 0.96 -5.51 10.82
C ASP A 59 1.78 -6.44 11.74
N PHE A 60 3.09 -6.60 11.46
CA PHE A 60 4.01 -7.34 12.31
C PHE A 60 4.18 -6.72 13.70
N LEU A 61 4.39 -5.39 13.76
CA LEU A 61 4.54 -4.67 15.03
C LEU A 61 3.26 -4.74 15.87
N LEU A 62 2.09 -4.63 15.24
CA LEU A 62 0.80 -4.80 15.91
C LEU A 62 0.62 -6.23 16.46
N ALA A 63 1.01 -7.25 15.71
CA ALA A 63 0.95 -8.64 16.18
C ALA A 63 1.88 -8.87 17.38
N LYS A 64 3.11 -8.32 17.34
CA LYS A 64 4.03 -8.35 18.47
C LYS A 64 3.43 -7.65 19.69
N ALA A 65 2.92 -6.42 19.55
CA ALA A 65 2.32 -5.67 20.65
C ALA A 65 1.12 -6.39 21.29
N LYS A 66 0.26 -7.01 20.50
CA LYS A 66 -0.86 -7.83 21.01
C LYS A 66 -0.39 -9.02 21.83
N SER A 67 0.68 -9.70 21.40
CA SER A 67 1.25 -10.82 22.15
C SER A 67 1.78 -10.40 23.52
N LEU A 68 2.20 -9.14 23.69
CA LEU A 68 2.64 -8.61 24.99
C LEU A 68 1.46 -8.45 25.94
N SER A 69 0.36 -7.86 25.45
CA SER A 69 -0.84 -7.62 26.25
C SER A 69 -1.52 -8.91 26.75
N GLU A 70 -1.43 -10.01 26.00
CA GLU A 70 -1.94 -11.31 26.46
C GLU A 70 -1.06 -11.97 27.54
N LYS A 71 0.23 -11.65 27.56
CA LYS A 71 1.18 -12.19 28.54
C LYS A 71 0.96 -11.56 29.91
N ASP A 72 0.71 -10.26 29.96
CA ASP A 72 0.38 -9.52 31.19
C ASP A 72 -0.93 -10.04 31.83
N LYS A 73 -1.95 -10.36 31.02
CA LYS A 73 -3.23 -10.93 31.50
C LYS A 73 -3.10 -12.34 32.08
N ARG A 74 -2.09 -13.11 31.66
CA ARG A 74 -1.83 -14.49 32.14
C ARG A 74 -1.03 -14.51 33.45
N GLU A 75 -0.31 -13.44 33.76
CA GLU A 75 0.42 -13.29 35.02
C GLU A 75 -0.47 -12.69 36.12
N GLU A 76 -1.38 -11.77 35.78
CA GLU A 76 -2.35 -11.19 36.72
C GLU A 76 -3.39 -12.22 37.24
N SER A 77 -3.63 -13.30 36.49
CA SER A 77 -4.60 -14.34 36.85
C SER A 77 -4.04 -15.49 37.71
N LYS A 78 -2.79 -15.37 38.21
CA LYS A 78 -2.16 -16.37 39.10
C LYS A 78 -2.07 -15.98 40.58
N SER A 79 -2.41 -14.75 40.98
CA SER A 79 -2.56 -14.39 42.40
C SER A 79 -4.03 -14.33 42.78
N HIS A 80 -4.41 -15.02 43.87
CA HIS A 80 -5.74 -15.12 44.48
C HIS A 80 -6.54 -16.39 44.16
N GLN A 81 -6.09 -17.52 44.72
CA GLN A 81 -6.98 -18.64 45.06
C GLN A 81 -7.40 -18.56 46.53
N ARG A 82 -8.70 -18.38 46.81
CA ARG A 82 -9.46 -18.96 47.95
C ARG A 82 -10.99 -18.79 47.72
N PRO A 83 -11.86 -19.60 48.35
CA PRO A 83 -12.76 -20.50 47.60
C PRO A 83 -14.23 -20.05 47.51
N ARG A 84 -14.86 -20.55 46.43
CA ARG A 84 -16.26 -20.38 45.97
C ARG A 84 -17.35 -20.55 47.03
N LYS A 85 -18.40 -19.72 46.93
CA LYS A 85 -19.82 -20.12 47.04
C LYS A 85 -20.77 -19.00 46.57
N LYS A 86 -21.39 -19.16 45.39
CA LYS A 86 -22.85 -19.22 45.15
C LYS A 86 -23.22 -18.99 43.68
N LEU A 87 -24.37 -19.56 43.37
CA LEU A 87 -25.00 -19.86 42.09
C LEU A 87 -25.73 -18.62 41.51
N GLN A 88 -25.94 -18.67 40.18
CA GLN A 88 -26.97 -17.99 39.38
C GLN A 88 -26.69 -16.60 38.77
N GLN A 89 -26.38 -16.66 37.46
CA GLN A 89 -27.25 -16.18 36.37
C GLN A 89 -27.37 -14.65 36.18
N HIS A 90 -26.53 -14.09 35.30
CA HIS A 90 -26.99 -13.04 34.38
C HIS A 90 -26.14 -12.93 33.11
N ARG A 91 -26.83 -13.11 31.98
CA ARG A 91 -26.56 -12.63 30.61
C ARG A 91 -25.12 -12.55 30.11
N LEU A 92 -24.82 -13.43 29.14
CA LEU A 92 -23.79 -13.22 28.13
C LEU A 92 -24.10 -11.94 27.34
N THR A 93 -23.43 -10.84 27.67
CA THR A 93 -23.22 -9.71 26.77
C THR A 93 -21.79 -9.80 26.24
N THR A 94 -21.68 -10.29 25.01
CA THR A 94 -20.46 -10.23 24.20
C THR A 94 -20.19 -8.78 23.84
N GLU A 95 -19.31 -8.11 24.59
CA GLU A 95 -18.76 -6.80 24.20
C GLU A 95 -17.62 -6.97 23.21
N THR A 96 -17.99 -6.88 21.93
CA THR A 96 -17.44 -5.95 20.95
C THR A 96 -15.93 -5.70 21.02
N SER A 97 -15.17 -6.56 20.35
CA SER A 97 -13.87 -6.19 19.79
C SER A 97 -14.11 -5.07 18.77
N ASN A 98 -13.67 -3.86 19.09
CA ASN A 98 -13.65 -2.71 18.19
C ASN A 98 -12.61 -2.95 17.06
N PHE A 99 -12.92 -3.84 16.14
CA PHE A 99 -12.72 -3.52 14.74
C PHE A 99 -13.90 -2.64 14.37
N VAL A 100 -13.63 -1.41 13.90
CA VAL A 100 -14.63 -0.62 13.20
C VAL A 100 -14.99 -1.41 11.94
N HIS A 101 -15.89 -2.37 12.09
CA HIS A 101 -16.77 -2.80 11.03
C HIS A 101 -17.63 -1.58 10.76
N ASP A 102 -17.26 -0.87 9.70
CA ASP A 102 -18.07 0.19 9.15
C ASP A 102 -19.45 -0.41 8.88
N ALA A 103 -20.41 -0.04 9.71
CA ALA A 103 -21.79 -0.49 9.66
C ALA A 103 -22.51 0.26 8.53
N HIS A 104 -22.07 0.03 7.30
CA HIS A 104 -22.75 0.39 6.08
C HIS A 104 -22.08 -0.37 4.91
N GLY A 105 -22.65 -1.49 4.49
CA GLY A 105 -22.33 -2.19 3.23
C GLY A 105 -20.84 -2.36 2.90
N GLU A 106 -20.14 -3.26 3.60
CA GLU A 106 -18.87 -3.91 3.24
C GLU A 106 -17.96 -3.23 2.20
N LYS A 107 -17.61 -1.96 2.43
CA LYS A 107 -16.76 -1.17 1.55
C LYS A 107 -15.30 -1.60 1.71
N GLN A 108 -14.73 -2.12 0.62
CA GLN A 108 -13.33 -2.49 0.54
C GLN A 108 -12.50 -1.32 0.02
N VAL A 109 -11.29 -1.12 0.58
CA VAL A 109 -10.41 -0.02 0.18
C VAL A 109 -9.01 -0.54 -0.11
N VAL A 110 -8.41 -0.04 -1.20
CA VAL A 110 -7.02 -0.25 -1.56
C VAL A 110 -6.36 1.09 -1.85
N VAL A 111 -5.10 1.25 -1.44
CA VAL A 111 -4.31 2.46 -1.65
C VAL A 111 -3.15 2.10 -2.56
N LEU A 112 -2.98 2.86 -3.64
CA LEU A 112 -1.99 2.63 -4.69
C LEU A 112 -1.20 3.92 -4.94
N ASP A 113 0.02 3.78 -5.42
CA ASP A 113 0.74 4.87 -6.08
C ASP A 113 -0.02 5.28 -7.36
N THR A 114 -0.19 6.59 -7.59
CA THR A 114 -1.01 7.13 -8.68
C THR A 114 -0.50 6.72 -10.06
N ASP A 115 0.82 6.72 -10.26
CA ASP A 115 1.43 6.31 -11.53
C ASP A 115 1.20 4.82 -11.81
N THR A 116 1.35 3.98 -10.78
CA THR A 116 1.08 2.54 -10.87
C THR A 116 -0.41 2.28 -11.11
N TYR A 117 -1.31 3.05 -10.49
CA TYR A 117 -2.74 2.98 -10.75
C TYR A 117 -3.06 3.31 -12.22
N HIS A 118 -2.50 4.38 -12.77
CA HIS A 118 -2.68 4.73 -14.18
C HIS A 118 -2.16 3.63 -15.11
N TYR A 119 -0.98 3.07 -14.81
CA TYR A 119 -0.42 1.95 -15.55
C TYR A 119 -1.33 0.71 -15.53
N MET A 120 -1.81 0.33 -14.33
CA MET A 120 -2.74 -0.79 -14.17
C MET A 120 -4.06 -0.55 -14.89
N LYS A 121 -4.62 0.65 -14.81
CA LYS A 121 -5.88 1.00 -15.46
C LYS A 121 -5.77 0.88 -16.98
N TYR A 122 -4.62 1.27 -17.54
CA TYR A 122 -4.37 1.24 -18.97
C TYR A 122 -4.08 -0.17 -19.50
N PHE A 123 -3.14 -0.91 -18.89
CA PHE A 123 -2.69 -2.21 -19.39
C PHE A 123 -3.44 -3.42 -18.82
N PHE A 124 -4.00 -3.28 -17.61
CA PHE A 124 -4.69 -4.34 -16.91
C PHE A 124 -6.11 -3.92 -16.48
N PRO A 125 -6.96 -3.39 -17.40
CA PRO A 125 -8.30 -2.91 -17.04
C PRO A 125 -9.14 -4.02 -16.40
N ARG A 126 -8.91 -5.28 -16.79
CA ARG A 126 -9.61 -6.46 -16.23
C ARG A 126 -9.37 -6.67 -14.73
N THR A 127 -8.28 -6.14 -14.18
CA THR A 127 -8.00 -6.19 -12.74
C THR A 127 -9.01 -5.37 -11.94
N PHE A 128 -9.62 -4.36 -12.57
CA PHE A 128 -10.67 -3.51 -12.00
C PHE A 128 -12.07 -3.92 -12.44
N LEU A 129 -12.25 -5.14 -12.94
CA LEU A 129 -13.57 -5.66 -13.30
C LEU A 129 -14.04 -6.71 -12.28
N GLY A 130 -15.27 -6.57 -11.83
CA GLY A 130 -16.00 -7.56 -11.05
C GLY A 130 -17.48 -7.42 -11.35
N ASN A 131 -18.16 -8.53 -11.66
CA ASN A 131 -19.61 -8.53 -11.79
C ASN A 131 -20.21 -8.10 -10.45
N ASP A 132 -21.10 -7.13 -10.50
CA ASP A 132 -21.76 -6.55 -9.33
C ASP A 132 -20.80 -5.89 -8.33
N VAL A 133 -19.74 -5.24 -8.82
CA VAL A 133 -18.81 -4.44 -8.00
C VAL A 133 -18.61 -3.05 -8.61
N VAL A 134 -18.83 -2.01 -7.81
CA VAL A 134 -18.55 -0.62 -8.15
C VAL A 134 -17.15 -0.27 -7.66
N ILE A 135 -16.33 0.30 -8.54
CA ILE A 135 -14.98 0.75 -8.21
C ILE A 135 -14.88 2.25 -8.43
N SER A 136 -14.57 2.99 -7.37
CA SER A 136 -14.45 4.45 -7.38
C SER A 136 -13.05 4.89 -6.92
N PRO A 137 -12.21 5.43 -7.82
CA PRO A 137 -10.91 5.96 -7.46
C PRO A 137 -11.03 7.40 -6.93
N VAL A 138 -10.26 7.72 -5.90
CA VAL A 138 -10.04 9.06 -5.36
C VAL A 138 -8.53 9.31 -5.38
N THR A 139 -8.09 10.25 -6.20
CA THR A 139 -6.67 10.59 -6.33
C THR A 139 -6.36 11.81 -5.48
N ASP A 140 -5.35 11.69 -4.63
CA ASP A 140 -4.78 12.74 -3.80
C ASP A 140 -3.25 12.76 -4.03
N GLY A 141 -2.81 13.65 -4.93
CA GLY A 141 -1.43 13.75 -5.37
C GLY A 141 -0.86 12.42 -5.89
N ASP A 142 0.21 11.96 -5.25
CA ASP A 142 0.94 10.73 -5.64
C ASP A 142 0.23 9.44 -5.19
N ILE A 143 -0.91 9.54 -4.50
CA ILE A 143 -1.65 8.41 -3.98
C ILE A 143 -3.05 8.36 -4.61
N THR A 144 -3.47 7.18 -5.04
CA THR A 144 -4.83 6.89 -5.46
C THR A 144 -5.47 5.86 -4.54
N THR A 145 -6.52 6.27 -3.86
CA THR A 145 -7.37 5.41 -3.03
C THR A 145 -8.51 4.87 -3.87
N VAL A 146 -8.56 3.55 -4.01
CA VAL A 146 -9.60 2.84 -4.76
C VAL A 146 -10.61 2.25 -3.78
N HIS A 147 -11.82 2.79 -3.80
CA HIS A 147 -12.97 2.23 -3.09
C HIS A 147 -13.64 1.17 -3.95
N ILE A 148 -14.03 0.06 -3.32
CA ILE A 148 -14.59 -1.13 -3.96
C ILE A 148 -15.83 -1.50 -3.16
N GLU A 149 -16.99 -1.40 -3.79
CA GLU A 149 -18.29 -1.60 -3.16
C GLU A 149 -19.05 -2.70 -3.90
N SER A 150 -19.67 -3.63 -3.18
CA SER A 150 -20.57 -4.63 -3.78
C SER A 150 -21.86 -3.95 -4.24
N ALA A 151 -22.28 -4.21 -5.47
CA ALA A 151 -23.55 -3.73 -6.00
C ALA A 151 -24.69 -4.64 -5.51
N GLY A 152 -25.43 -4.21 -4.49
CA GLY A 152 -26.72 -4.81 -4.11
C GLY A 152 -26.87 -5.19 -2.63
N SER A 153 -28.13 -5.33 -2.19
CA SER A 153 -28.55 -5.59 -0.81
C SER A 153 -28.23 -7.01 -0.30
N ARG A 154 -27.80 -7.93 -1.17
CA ARG A 154 -27.32 -9.29 -0.85
C ARG A 154 -25.83 -9.45 -1.14
N SER A 155 -25.04 -8.44 -0.76
CA SER A 155 -23.58 -8.37 -0.93
C SER A 155 -22.89 -9.68 -0.57
N ASP A 156 -22.33 -10.37 -1.56
CA ASP A 156 -21.28 -11.36 -1.32
C ASP A 156 -20.00 -10.57 -1.05
N ALA A 157 -19.73 -10.29 0.23
CA ALA A 157 -18.48 -9.71 0.77
C ALA A 157 -17.23 -10.25 0.08
N GLY A 158 -17.27 -11.53 -0.29
CA GLY A 158 -16.19 -12.24 -0.95
C GLY A 158 -15.86 -11.68 -2.33
N ARG A 159 -16.80 -11.06 -3.06
CA ARG A 159 -16.53 -10.49 -4.40
C ARG A 159 -15.69 -9.24 -4.33
N ALA A 160 -16.08 -8.26 -3.51
CA ALA A 160 -15.30 -7.04 -3.31
C ALA A 160 -13.91 -7.36 -2.74
N LEU A 161 -13.82 -8.35 -1.84
CA LEU A 161 -12.55 -8.84 -1.32
C LEU A 161 -11.66 -9.47 -2.41
N ARG A 162 -12.22 -10.34 -3.27
CA ARG A 162 -11.48 -10.95 -4.40
C ARG A 162 -10.95 -9.91 -5.37
N VAL A 163 -11.74 -8.86 -5.67
CA VAL A 163 -11.29 -7.74 -6.53
C VAL A 163 -10.15 -6.96 -5.85
N LYS A 164 -10.30 -6.65 -4.56
CA LYS A 164 -9.25 -5.99 -3.77
C LYS A 164 -7.94 -6.78 -3.78
N GLU A 165 -7.99 -8.10 -3.60
CA GLU A 165 -6.82 -8.98 -3.63
C GLU A 165 -6.17 -9.00 -5.01
N LYS A 166 -6.96 -9.15 -6.10
CA LYS A 166 -6.44 -9.06 -7.47
C LYS A 166 -5.70 -7.75 -7.74
N ILE A 167 -6.26 -6.62 -7.29
CA ILE A 167 -5.62 -5.31 -7.44
C ILE A 167 -4.29 -5.27 -6.67
N LYS A 168 -4.26 -5.76 -5.43
CA LYS A 168 -3.03 -5.80 -4.63
C LYS A 168 -1.95 -6.69 -5.25
N ASP A 169 -2.32 -7.89 -5.68
CA ASP A 169 -1.38 -8.85 -6.25
C ASP A 169 -0.73 -8.28 -7.53
N GLN A 170 -1.54 -7.62 -8.37
CA GLN A 170 -1.04 -6.95 -9.56
C GLN A 170 -0.14 -5.75 -9.21
N TYR A 171 -0.53 -4.97 -8.20
CA TYR A 171 0.28 -3.83 -7.73
C TYR A 171 1.65 -4.28 -7.23
N ILE A 172 1.73 -5.34 -6.43
CA ILE A 172 2.98 -5.87 -5.88
C ILE A 172 3.94 -6.31 -7.01
N LYS A 173 3.41 -6.97 -8.05
CA LYS A 173 4.20 -7.38 -9.23
C LYS A 173 4.81 -6.16 -9.95
N LEU A 174 4.05 -5.09 -10.07
CA LEU A 174 4.43 -3.91 -10.84
C LEU A 174 5.33 -2.94 -10.08
N GLN A 175 5.15 -2.83 -8.76
CA GLN A 175 5.85 -1.86 -7.93
C GLN A 175 7.38 -1.92 -8.06
N ASN A 176 7.93 -3.14 -8.18
CA ASN A 176 9.38 -3.32 -8.33
C ASN A 176 9.85 -3.21 -9.78
N ALA A 177 8.98 -3.49 -10.74
CA ALA A 177 9.30 -3.55 -12.17
C ALA A 177 9.21 -2.18 -12.85
N LEU A 178 8.24 -1.36 -12.48
CA LEU A 178 7.98 -0.09 -13.15
C LEU A 178 9.00 0.99 -12.73
N ARG A 179 9.30 1.89 -13.66
CA ARG A 179 10.02 3.15 -13.44
C ARG A 179 9.23 4.30 -14.09
N LYS A 180 9.55 5.52 -13.68
CA LYS A 180 9.01 6.76 -14.26
C LYS A 180 10.18 7.59 -14.75
N GLU A 181 10.02 8.13 -15.94
CA GLU A 181 10.88 9.19 -16.46
C GLU A 181 10.01 10.36 -16.91
N ARG A 182 10.52 11.57 -16.73
CA ARG A 182 9.80 12.80 -17.06
C ARG A 182 10.58 13.58 -18.10
N ILE A 183 9.94 13.84 -19.23
CA ILE A 183 10.49 14.64 -20.33
C ILE A 183 9.86 16.02 -20.26
N TYR A 184 10.66 17.04 -19.95
CA TYR A 184 10.19 18.43 -19.88
C TYR A 184 10.19 19.08 -21.27
N PHE A 185 9.18 19.90 -21.55
CA PHE A 185 9.15 20.73 -22.74
C PHE A 185 10.16 21.87 -22.57
N GLU A 186 11.16 21.95 -23.44
CA GLU A 186 12.15 23.03 -23.48
C GLU A 186 11.50 24.38 -23.75
N LYS A 187 10.55 24.40 -24.68
CA LYS A 187 9.74 25.55 -25.06
C LYS A 187 8.30 25.18 -24.82
N HIS A 188 7.67 25.79 -23.80
CA HIS A 188 6.26 25.61 -23.44
C HIS A 188 5.28 26.17 -24.50
N THR A 189 5.51 25.82 -25.75
CA THR A 189 4.79 26.19 -26.94
C THR A 189 3.92 25.02 -27.37
N ARG A 190 2.80 25.34 -28.00
CA ARG A 190 1.88 24.33 -28.53
C ARG A 190 2.56 23.41 -29.56
N GLY A 191 3.42 23.96 -30.41
CA GLY A 191 4.11 23.20 -31.46
C GLY A 191 5.09 22.16 -30.91
N GLU A 192 5.76 22.45 -29.80
CA GLU A 192 6.68 21.48 -29.18
C GLU A 192 5.91 20.32 -28.52
N LYS A 193 4.82 20.62 -27.82
CA LYS A 193 3.92 19.59 -27.28
C LYS A 193 3.40 18.67 -28.38
N GLU A 194 2.89 19.23 -29.48
CA GLU A 194 2.38 18.46 -30.64
C GLU A 194 3.49 17.66 -31.34
N ARG A 195 4.76 18.10 -31.27
CA ARG A 195 5.91 17.32 -31.74
C ARG A 195 6.11 16.08 -30.86
N TYR A 196 6.22 16.26 -29.54
CA TYR A 196 6.42 15.13 -28.63
C TYR A 196 5.25 14.13 -28.66
N GLU A 197 4.00 14.60 -28.71
CA GLU A 197 2.83 13.72 -28.82
C GLU A 197 2.87 12.87 -30.10
N ARG A 198 3.32 13.44 -31.23
CA ARG A 198 3.50 12.69 -32.48
C ARG A 198 4.60 11.64 -32.38
N VAL A 199 5.76 12.01 -31.82
CA VAL A 199 6.89 11.08 -31.65
C VAL A 199 6.51 9.95 -30.70
N CYS A 200 5.92 10.26 -29.55
CA CYS A 200 5.44 9.23 -28.63
C CYS A 200 4.37 8.34 -29.27
N GLY A 201 3.49 8.93 -30.09
CA GLY A 201 2.48 8.19 -30.84
C GLY A 201 3.06 7.17 -31.82
N SER A 202 4.09 7.53 -32.59
CA SER A 202 4.75 6.61 -33.53
C SER A 202 5.56 5.51 -32.82
N LEU A 203 6.13 5.81 -31.66
CA LEU A 203 6.89 4.84 -30.87
C LEU A 203 6.01 3.85 -30.11
N LYS A 204 4.74 4.18 -29.87
CA LYS A 204 3.81 3.34 -29.10
C LYS A 204 3.66 1.91 -29.62
N SER A 205 3.74 1.70 -30.94
CA SER A 205 3.68 0.36 -31.53
C SER A 205 4.92 -0.48 -31.25
N HIS A 206 6.09 0.15 -31.07
CA HIS A 206 7.37 -0.49 -30.79
C HIS A 206 7.56 -0.75 -29.29
N TYR A 207 6.86 0.02 -28.45
CA TYR A 207 6.95 -0.04 -26.99
C TYR A 207 5.57 -0.26 -26.37
N PRO A 208 4.95 -1.44 -26.58
CA PRO A 208 3.56 -1.69 -26.20
C PRO A 208 3.34 -1.70 -24.68
N SER A 209 4.38 -1.86 -23.87
CA SER A 209 4.30 -1.83 -22.39
C SER A 209 4.64 -0.45 -21.80
N VAL A 210 4.85 0.58 -22.61
CA VAL A 210 5.16 1.93 -22.13
C VAL A 210 3.89 2.78 -22.12
N LEU A 211 3.53 3.28 -20.95
CA LEU A 211 2.47 4.26 -20.78
C LEU A 211 3.05 5.67 -20.88
N VAL A 212 2.47 6.48 -21.77
CA VAL A 212 2.81 7.89 -21.96
C VAL A 212 1.64 8.74 -21.47
N ILE A 213 1.89 9.61 -20.50
CA ILE A 213 0.88 10.53 -19.94
C ILE A 213 1.30 11.97 -20.23
N PRO A 214 0.62 12.66 -21.17
CA PRO A 214 0.96 14.04 -21.49
C PRO A 214 0.39 15.02 -20.45
N TYR A 215 1.22 15.95 -19.98
CA TYR A 215 0.83 17.09 -19.14
C TYR A 215 1.06 18.41 -19.88
N ARG A 216 0.77 19.52 -19.18
CA ARG A 216 0.98 20.88 -19.75
C ARG A 216 2.45 21.23 -19.90
N THR A 217 3.30 20.81 -18.96
CA THR A 217 4.71 21.22 -18.88
C THR A 217 5.69 20.10 -19.24
N HIS A 218 5.21 18.86 -19.28
CA HIS A 218 6.05 17.68 -19.44
C HIS A 218 5.22 16.48 -19.95
N ILE A 219 5.91 15.39 -20.22
CA ILE A 219 5.34 14.07 -20.46
C ILE A 219 5.93 13.12 -19.42
N ASP A 220 5.06 12.37 -18.75
CA ASP A 220 5.49 11.26 -17.90
C ASP A 220 5.47 9.96 -18.71
N VAL A 221 6.56 9.20 -18.62
CA VAL A 221 6.76 7.92 -19.29
C VAL A 221 6.92 6.84 -18.22
N ILE A 222 6.04 5.84 -18.23
CA ILE A 222 5.96 4.78 -17.21
C ILE A 222 6.07 3.42 -17.90
N GLY A 223 6.92 2.53 -17.39
CA GLY A 223 7.22 1.24 -18.01
C GLY A 223 8.35 0.53 -17.29
N THR A 224 8.84 -0.58 -17.86
CA THR A 224 10.03 -1.24 -17.30
C THR A 224 11.28 -0.41 -17.51
N SER A 225 12.30 -0.58 -16.66
CA SER A 225 13.55 0.19 -16.76
C SER A 225 14.24 0.07 -18.12
N SER A 226 14.15 -1.10 -18.78
CA SER A 226 14.78 -1.32 -20.09
C SER A 226 13.99 -0.63 -21.21
N GLU A 227 12.66 -0.72 -21.19
CA GLU A 227 11.81 -0.11 -22.21
C GLU A 227 11.82 1.41 -22.11
N ILE A 228 11.74 1.98 -20.90
CA ILE A 228 11.83 3.42 -20.70
C ILE A 228 13.13 3.96 -21.27
N PHE A 229 14.27 3.36 -20.92
CA PHE A 229 15.57 3.85 -21.38
C PHE A 229 15.67 3.89 -22.91
N LYS A 230 15.16 2.87 -23.60
CA LYS A 230 15.15 2.84 -25.06
C LYS A 230 14.17 3.85 -25.64
N PHE A 231 12.96 3.91 -25.09
CA PHE A 231 11.92 4.84 -25.51
C PHE A 231 12.38 6.30 -25.39
N THR A 232 12.92 6.69 -24.23
CA THR A 232 13.33 8.09 -23.98
C THR A 232 14.53 8.50 -24.82
N LYS A 233 15.45 7.57 -25.09
CA LYS A 233 16.54 7.76 -26.05
C LYS A 233 16.03 8.03 -27.47
N GLU A 234 15.04 7.26 -27.94
CA GLU A 234 14.45 7.46 -29.27
C GLU A 234 13.62 8.74 -29.36
N VAL A 235 12.91 9.13 -28.29
CA VAL A 235 12.19 10.42 -28.25
C VAL A 235 13.15 11.62 -28.33
N SER A 236 14.38 11.45 -27.82
CA SER A 236 15.40 12.50 -27.77
C SER A 236 16.34 12.51 -28.99
N SER A 237 16.15 11.58 -29.93
CA SER A 237 16.92 11.48 -31.18
C SER A 237 16.33 12.37 -32.28
#